data_AF-A0AAE4CKK3-F1
#
_entry.id   AF-A0AAE4CKK3-F1
#
_cell.length_a   1.000
_cell.length_b   1.000
_cell.length_c   1.000
_cell.angle_alpha   90.00
_cell.angle_beta   90.00
_cell.angle_gamma   90.00
#
_symmetry.space_group_name_H-M   'P 1'
#
loop_
_entity.id
_entity.type
_entity.pdbx_description
1 polymer ?
#
loop_
_entity_poly.entity_id
_entity_poly.type
_entity_poly.pdbx_seq_one_letter_code
_entity_poly.pdbx_strand_id
1 'polypeptide(L)'
;MSMRGTAVPGFDELGDIEAANVVRCARVLLRRPLLHPGGPDGDLLPMLYRQREVLQEVFDTLLGYRLSVQRRFARLYKAGSGADTTRGVSLSPRGYAYFALTLATLTGLGRQVLLSRLVGDIRAAAVESGIEVTDDPADRRALTAALRHLVSLGVLSETEGTVSTLAGDPTAEALITIDTDLLGQLVAGPLATATDADDLITRANIARRTDTGEPSTELAVRRRLVEDPVVHYSDLPAEQAAWLRSNHAGEAGVLERYFGLVSETRREGMVVTDPADYLTDVVFPGPGTVARIALLALPSLLERGRPRQDGKHAVTWHDLKEVCGDLVESHPAAWSRRATEDPDEPVRSVTALLHRLGVLSRHDFPEGPRWLVSPAAHRWVPHPDATPAPARESGPPSPQPPGLTLFDELEG
;
A
#
# COMPACT_ATOMS: atom_id res chain seq x y z
N MET A 1 30.62 -22.94 -4.70
CA MET A 1 29.45 -23.39 -5.51
C MET A 1 29.01 -22.17 -6.31
N SER A 2 29.20 -22.21 -7.63
CA SER A 2 29.13 -21.03 -8.51
C SER A 2 27.76 -20.34 -8.41
N MET A 3 27.76 -19.01 -8.24
CA MET A 3 26.62 -18.13 -8.44
C MET A 3 26.07 -18.33 -9.87
N ARG A 4 25.11 -19.23 -10.06
CA ARG A 4 24.16 -19.05 -11.16
C ARG A 4 23.20 -17.99 -10.68
N GLY A 5 23.52 -16.72 -10.94
CA GLY A 5 22.55 -15.65 -10.75
C GLY A 5 21.27 -16.01 -11.51
N THR A 6 20.12 -15.77 -10.90
CA THR A 6 18.83 -15.95 -11.57
C THR A 6 18.79 -15.00 -12.77
N ALA A 7 19.07 -15.53 -13.94
CA ALA A 7 19.14 -14.78 -15.20
C ALA A 7 17.84 -15.00 -15.98
N VAL A 8 17.43 -13.97 -16.72
CA VAL A 8 16.29 -14.02 -17.63
C VAL A 8 16.84 -13.88 -19.05
N PRO A 9 17.07 -14.98 -19.78
CA PRO A 9 17.70 -14.97 -21.11
C PRO A 9 17.12 -13.92 -22.07
N GLY A 10 15.79 -13.82 -22.19
CA GLY A 10 15.17 -12.86 -23.10
C GLY A 10 15.38 -11.40 -22.71
N PHE A 11 15.67 -11.10 -21.44
CA PHE A 11 16.06 -9.76 -21.00
C PHE A 11 17.54 -9.49 -21.24
N ASP A 12 18.39 -10.50 -21.04
CA ASP A 12 19.84 -10.38 -21.10
C ASP A 12 20.35 -10.19 -22.56
N GLU A 13 19.52 -10.53 -23.55
CA GLU A 13 19.77 -10.30 -24.97
C GLU A 13 19.36 -8.89 -25.47
N LEU A 14 18.67 -8.10 -24.64
CA LEU A 14 18.18 -6.77 -25.03
C LEU A 14 19.28 -5.71 -25.04
N GLY A 15 19.15 -4.75 -25.96
CA GLY A 15 19.93 -3.51 -25.89
C GLY A 15 19.48 -2.62 -24.73
N ASP A 16 20.34 -1.71 -24.26
CA ASP A 16 20.12 -0.87 -23.07
C ASP A 16 18.76 -0.13 -23.07
N ILE A 17 18.35 0.40 -24.23
CA ILE A 17 17.07 1.12 -24.37
C ILE A 17 15.88 0.17 -24.19
N GLU A 18 15.96 -1.04 -24.74
CA GLU A 18 14.90 -2.04 -24.63
C GLU A 18 14.82 -2.60 -23.22
N ALA A 19 15.97 -2.89 -22.60
CA ALA A 19 16.05 -3.30 -21.20
C ALA A 19 15.45 -2.23 -20.27
N ALA A 20 15.78 -0.95 -20.47
CA ALA A 20 15.20 0.16 -19.70
C ALA A 20 13.67 0.26 -19.87
N ASN A 21 13.16 0.02 -21.10
CA ASN A 21 11.72 -0.03 -21.35
C ASN A 21 11.04 -1.21 -20.63
N VAL A 22 11.68 -2.39 -20.59
CA VAL A 22 11.18 -3.54 -19.84
C VAL A 22 11.14 -3.25 -18.35
N VAL A 23 12.20 -2.67 -17.77
CA VAL A 23 12.24 -2.26 -16.36
C VAL A 23 11.11 -1.27 -16.05
N ARG A 24 10.91 -0.25 -16.90
CA ARG A 24 9.80 0.71 -16.76
C ARG A 24 8.43 0.01 -16.78
N CYS A 25 8.20 -0.88 -17.73
CA CYS A 25 6.98 -1.68 -17.82
C CYS A 25 6.77 -2.58 -16.60
N ALA A 26 7.81 -3.25 -16.12
CA ALA A 26 7.74 -4.13 -14.95
C ALA A 26 7.36 -3.34 -13.70
N ARG A 27 7.96 -2.16 -13.49
CA ARG A 27 7.62 -1.26 -12.37
C ARG A 27 6.16 -0.82 -12.43
N VAL A 28 5.66 -0.46 -13.60
CA VAL A 28 4.24 -0.10 -13.79
C VAL A 28 3.32 -1.26 -13.41
N LEU A 29 3.63 -2.50 -13.81
CA LEU A 29 2.85 -3.69 -13.46
C LEU A 29 2.93 -4.04 -11.96
N LEU A 30 4.07 -3.78 -11.31
CA LEU A 30 4.21 -3.95 -9.86
C LEU A 30 3.34 -2.95 -9.10
N ARG A 31 3.31 -1.68 -9.54
CA ARG A 31 2.46 -0.64 -8.95
C ARG A 31 0.98 -0.86 -9.25
N ARG A 32 0.67 -1.25 -10.49
CA ARG A 32 -0.69 -1.43 -11.00
C ARG A 32 -0.82 -2.83 -11.59
N PRO A 33 -1.25 -3.80 -10.78
CA PRO A 33 -1.42 -5.17 -11.24
C PRO A 33 -2.51 -5.36 -12.30
N LEU A 34 -3.31 -4.32 -12.59
CA LEU A 34 -4.24 -4.24 -13.70
C LEU A 34 -4.13 -2.87 -14.37
N LEU A 35 -3.85 -2.85 -15.67
CA LEU A 35 -3.85 -1.65 -16.51
C LEU A 35 -4.92 -1.76 -17.59
N HIS A 36 -5.55 -0.62 -17.89
CA HIS A 36 -6.51 -0.43 -18.98
C HIS A 36 -6.34 0.99 -19.58
N PRO A 37 -6.82 1.26 -20.81
CA PRO A 37 -6.52 2.51 -21.54
C PRO A 37 -7.05 3.78 -20.86
N GLY A 38 -8.18 3.68 -20.16
CA GLY A 38 -8.78 4.81 -19.44
C GLY A 38 -8.22 5.01 -18.03
N GLY A 39 -7.28 4.17 -17.60
CA GLY A 39 -6.70 4.21 -16.27
C GLY A 39 -5.36 4.96 -16.25
N PRO A 40 -4.84 5.25 -15.04
CA PRO A 40 -3.50 5.81 -14.90
C PRO A 40 -2.43 4.88 -15.51
N ASP A 41 -1.41 5.47 -16.13
CA ASP A 41 -0.34 4.76 -16.85
C ASP A 41 -0.83 3.90 -18.05
N GLY A 42 -2.09 4.08 -18.47
CA GLY A 42 -2.70 3.33 -19.58
C GLY A 42 -2.05 3.60 -20.95
N ASP A 43 -1.36 4.73 -21.10
CA ASP A 43 -0.55 5.09 -22.26
C ASP A 43 0.64 4.14 -22.50
N LEU A 44 1.04 3.37 -21.49
CA LEU A 44 2.11 2.37 -21.57
C LEU A 44 1.65 1.02 -22.10
N LEU A 45 0.34 0.78 -22.27
CA LEU A 45 -0.18 -0.48 -22.80
C LEU A 45 0.42 -0.90 -24.16
N PRO A 46 0.61 -0.02 -25.15
CA PRO A 46 1.27 -0.40 -26.41
C PRO A 46 2.72 -0.88 -26.20
N MET A 47 3.43 -0.29 -25.23
CA MET A 47 4.80 -0.69 -24.89
C MET A 47 4.82 -2.03 -24.13
N LEU A 48 3.91 -2.22 -23.17
CA LEU A 48 3.69 -3.50 -22.49
C LEU A 48 3.37 -4.61 -23.50
N TYR A 49 2.49 -4.33 -24.46
CA TYR A 49 2.13 -5.30 -25.50
C TYR A 49 3.32 -5.64 -26.40
N ARG A 50 4.16 -4.66 -26.73
CA ARG A 50 5.40 -4.88 -27.50
C ARG A 50 6.39 -5.78 -26.75
N GLN A 51 6.58 -5.53 -25.46
CA GLN A 51 7.56 -6.23 -24.60
C GLN A 51 6.99 -7.45 -23.85
N ARG A 52 5.78 -7.91 -24.21
CA ARG A 52 5.00 -8.88 -23.43
C ARG A 52 5.72 -10.21 -23.17
N GLU A 53 6.50 -10.70 -24.12
CA GLU A 53 7.17 -12.01 -24.03
C GLU A 53 8.28 -11.97 -22.97
N VAL A 54 9.17 -10.98 -23.05
CA VAL A 54 10.22 -10.77 -22.05
C VAL A 54 9.61 -10.45 -20.68
N LEU A 55 8.56 -9.62 -20.61
CA LEU A 55 7.89 -9.33 -19.34
C LEU A 55 7.28 -10.58 -18.71
N GLN A 56 6.65 -11.44 -19.51
CA GLN A 56 6.11 -12.72 -19.03
C GLN A 56 7.22 -13.60 -18.47
N GLU A 57 8.36 -13.68 -19.17
CA GLU A 57 9.54 -14.43 -18.70
C GLU A 57 10.12 -13.85 -17.39
N VAL A 58 10.25 -12.52 -17.29
CA VAL A 58 10.73 -11.82 -16.08
C VAL A 58 9.82 -12.13 -14.89
N PHE A 59 8.50 -11.95 -15.02
CA PHE A 59 7.58 -12.17 -13.91
C PHE A 59 7.42 -13.64 -13.53
N ASP A 60 7.46 -14.55 -14.49
CA ASP A 60 7.36 -15.99 -14.23
C ASP A 60 8.65 -16.53 -13.58
N THR A 61 9.81 -16.13 -14.09
CA THR A 61 11.12 -16.58 -13.60
C THR A 61 11.43 -16.00 -12.22
N LEU A 62 11.31 -14.67 -12.07
CA LEU A 62 11.77 -13.98 -10.87
C LEU A 62 10.72 -13.99 -9.76
N LEU A 63 9.44 -13.83 -10.09
CA LEU A 63 8.37 -13.68 -9.11
C LEU A 63 7.34 -14.81 -9.16
N GLY A 64 7.39 -15.73 -10.14
CA GLY A 64 6.37 -16.76 -10.32
C GLY A 64 4.96 -16.21 -10.55
N TYR A 65 4.84 -14.95 -10.98
CA TYR A 65 3.54 -14.32 -11.22
C TYR A 65 3.10 -14.53 -12.66
N ARG A 66 1.83 -14.85 -12.84
CA ARG A 66 1.21 -14.88 -14.17
C ARG A 66 1.08 -13.45 -14.68
N LEU A 67 1.50 -13.22 -15.91
CA LEU A 67 1.21 -11.98 -16.63
C LEU A 67 0.37 -12.26 -17.89
N SER A 68 -0.78 -11.62 -17.99
CA SER A 68 -1.64 -11.60 -19.18
C SER A 68 -1.59 -10.22 -19.81
N VAL A 69 -1.06 -10.09 -21.03
CA VAL A 69 -1.01 -8.82 -21.75
C VAL A 69 -1.80 -8.94 -23.04
N GLN A 70 -2.81 -8.07 -23.18
CA GLN A 70 -3.62 -7.92 -24.37
C GLN A 70 -3.50 -6.48 -24.90
N ARG A 71 -4.10 -6.21 -26.05
CA ARG A 71 -4.07 -4.87 -26.64
C ARG A 71 -4.80 -3.82 -25.79
N ARG A 72 -5.84 -4.24 -25.06
CA ARG A 72 -6.72 -3.36 -24.28
C ARG A 72 -6.54 -3.50 -22.77
N PHE A 73 -5.65 -4.36 -22.28
CA PHE A 73 -5.34 -4.47 -20.87
C PHE A 73 -4.03 -5.21 -20.61
N ALA A 74 -3.47 -5.04 -19.41
CA ALA A 74 -2.43 -5.90 -18.88
C ALA A 74 -2.77 -6.26 -17.42
N ARG A 75 -2.67 -7.55 -17.07
CA ARG A 75 -2.99 -8.09 -15.74
C ARG A 75 -1.81 -8.92 -15.23
N LEU A 76 -1.16 -8.42 -14.18
CA LEU A 76 -0.23 -9.18 -13.35
C LEU A 76 -0.98 -9.80 -12.17
N TYR A 77 -1.07 -11.13 -12.14
CA TYR A 77 -1.77 -11.85 -11.07
C TYR A 77 -0.84 -11.99 -9.85
N LYS A 78 -0.80 -10.93 -9.04
CA LYS A 78 -0.27 -10.99 -7.69
C LYS A 78 -1.18 -11.82 -6.81
N ALA A 79 -0.59 -12.61 -5.93
CA ALA A 79 -1.35 -13.26 -4.89
C ALA A 79 -1.84 -12.21 -3.88
N GLY A 80 -2.95 -12.50 -3.18
CA GLY A 80 -3.45 -11.61 -2.13
C GLY A 80 -2.41 -11.39 -1.03
N SER A 81 -2.50 -10.26 -0.33
CA SER A 81 -1.59 -9.86 0.74
C SER A 81 -1.64 -10.75 1.99
N GLY A 82 -2.49 -11.79 1.99
CA GLY A 82 -2.70 -12.68 3.13
C GLY A 82 -3.25 -11.91 4.32
N ALA A 83 -2.61 -12.08 5.48
CA ALA A 83 -2.99 -11.41 6.72
C ALA A 83 -2.63 -9.91 6.74
N ASP A 84 -1.95 -9.38 5.73
CA ASP A 84 -1.61 -7.96 5.69
C ASP A 84 -2.82 -7.11 5.27
N THR A 85 -3.35 -6.40 6.25
CA THR A 85 -4.52 -5.52 6.15
C THR A 85 -4.20 -4.13 5.61
N THR A 86 -2.92 -3.80 5.40
CA THR A 86 -2.50 -2.49 4.87
C THR A 86 -2.66 -2.41 3.35
N ARG A 87 -2.70 -3.55 2.66
CA ARG A 87 -2.77 -3.68 1.20
C ARG A 87 -4.17 -4.09 0.75
N GLY A 88 -5.08 -3.12 0.70
CA GLY A 88 -6.44 -3.30 0.22
C GLY A 88 -7.09 -2.00 -0.23
N VAL A 89 -8.22 -2.09 -0.92
CA VAL A 89 -9.03 -0.92 -1.27
C VAL A 89 -9.79 -0.49 -0.02
N SER A 90 -9.98 0.82 0.18
CA SER A 90 -10.71 1.36 1.34
C SER A 90 -12.23 1.16 1.25
N LEU A 91 -12.69 -0.06 0.95
CA LEU A 91 -14.09 -0.46 1.05
C LEU A 91 -14.38 -0.90 2.49
N SER A 92 -15.59 -0.62 2.97
CA SER A 92 -16.09 -1.23 4.20
C SER A 92 -16.31 -2.74 3.98
N PRO A 93 -16.42 -3.57 5.05
CA PRO A 93 -16.79 -4.97 4.90
C PRO A 93 -18.05 -5.16 4.03
N ARG A 94 -19.01 -4.25 4.21
CA ARG A 94 -20.24 -4.18 3.39
C ARG A 94 -19.95 -3.85 1.93
N GLY A 95 -19.04 -2.91 1.67
CA GLY A 95 -18.61 -2.58 0.31
C GLY A 95 -17.91 -3.75 -0.39
N TYR A 96 -17.10 -4.54 0.32
CA TYR A 96 -16.53 -5.77 -0.22
C TYR A 96 -17.58 -6.83 -0.55
N ALA A 97 -18.60 -6.99 0.30
CA ALA A 97 -19.73 -7.87 0.02
C ALA A 97 -20.46 -7.44 -1.27
N TYR A 98 -20.76 -6.15 -1.42
CA TYR A 98 -21.38 -5.63 -2.65
C TYR A 98 -20.49 -5.75 -3.87
N PHE A 99 -19.18 -5.58 -3.72
CA PHE A 99 -18.23 -5.80 -4.81
C PHE A 99 -18.29 -7.26 -5.30
N ALA A 100 -18.24 -8.24 -4.40
CA ALA A 100 -18.34 -9.65 -4.73
C ALA A 100 -19.70 -10.01 -5.37
N LEU A 101 -20.81 -9.52 -4.80
CA LEU A 101 -22.15 -9.70 -5.36
C LEU A 101 -22.27 -9.10 -6.76
N THR A 102 -21.73 -7.89 -6.96
CA THR A 102 -21.72 -7.24 -8.29
C THR A 102 -20.93 -8.06 -9.29
N LEU A 103 -19.76 -8.59 -8.92
CA LEU A 103 -18.99 -9.46 -9.81
C LEU A 103 -19.80 -10.70 -10.23
N ALA A 104 -20.50 -11.33 -9.27
CA ALA A 104 -21.35 -12.48 -9.55
C ALA A 104 -22.49 -12.13 -10.52
N THR A 105 -23.20 -11.02 -10.29
CA THR A 105 -24.32 -10.62 -11.15
C THR A 105 -23.89 -10.22 -12.56
N LEU A 106 -22.74 -9.55 -12.71
CA LEU A 106 -22.22 -9.13 -14.02
C LEU A 106 -21.95 -10.30 -14.97
N THR A 107 -21.69 -11.51 -14.45
CA THR A 107 -21.43 -12.70 -15.30
C THR A 107 -22.64 -13.14 -16.13
N GLY A 108 -23.86 -12.86 -15.66
CA GLY A 108 -25.11 -13.19 -16.36
C GLY A 108 -25.69 -12.03 -17.17
N LEU A 109 -25.07 -10.85 -17.11
CA LEU A 109 -25.56 -9.65 -17.78
C LEU A 109 -24.96 -9.49 -19.18
N GLY A 110 -25.72 -8.84 -20.06
CA GLY A 110 -25.26 -8.45 -21.38
C GLY A 110 -24.21 -7.33 -21.31
N ARG A 111 -23.83 -6.77 -22.46
CA ARG A 111 -22.81 -5.71 -22.54
C ARG A 111 -23.26 -4.37 -21.92
N GLN A 112 -24.55 -4.16 -21.75
CA GLN A 112 -25.13 -2.93 -21.21
C GLN A 112 -26.29 -3.24 -20.28
N VAL A 113 -26.41 -2.47 -19.20
CA VAL A 113 -27.46 -2.60 -18.19
C VAL A 113 -27.80 -1.24 -17.59
N LEU A 114 -29.07 -1.04 -17.24
CA LEU A 114 -29.49 0.10 -16.44
C LEU A 114 -29.08 -0.11 -14.98
N LEU A 115 -28.70 0.98 -14.30
CA LEU A 115 -28.27 0.95 -12.90
C LEU A 115 -29.37 0.36 -12.00
N SER A 116 -30.63 0.76 -12.19
CA SER A 116 -31.76 0.23 -11.42
C SER A 116 -31.89 -1.28 -11.53
N ARG A 117 -31.73 -1.83 -12.74
CA ARG A 117 -31.74 -3.28 -12.98
C ARG A 117 -30.55 -3.97 -12.30
N LEU A 118 -29.34 -3.44 -12.46
CA LEU A 118 -28.15 -4.00 -11.82
C LEU A 118 -28.28 -4.03 -10.29
N VAL A 119 -28.79 -2.94 -9.70
CA VAL A 119 -29.05 -2.87 -8.25
C VAL A 119 -30.08 -3.91 -7.83
N GLY A 120 -31.16 -4.08 -8.61
CA GLY A 120 -32.16 -5.13 -8.38
C GLY A 120 -31.54 -6.53 -8.36
N ASP A 121 -30.72 -6.86 -9.37
CA ASP A 121 -30.04 -8.15 -9.49
C ASP A 121 -29.05 -8.38 -8.34
N ILE A 122 -28.31 -7.34 -7.92
CA ILE A 122 -27.39 -7.41 -6.76
C ILE A 122 -28.15 -7.70 -5.47
N ARG A 123 -29.30 -7.06 -5.27
CA ARG A 123 -30.14 -7.29 -4.08
C ARG A 123 -30.72 -8.70 -4.08
N ALA A 124 -31.15 -9.21 -5.24
CA ALA A 124 -31.59 -10.59 -5.38
C ALA A 124 -30.48 -11.58 -5.01
N ALA A 125 -29.26 -11.37 -5.54
CA ALA A 125 -28.10 -12.19 -5.22
C ALA A 125 -27.70 -12.11 -3.73
N ALA A 126 -27.85 -10.94 -3.10
CA ALA A 126 -27.61 -10.78 -1.66
C ALA A 126 -28.58 -11.63 -0.83
N VAL A 127 -29.88 -11.61 -1.17
CA VAL A 127 -30.91 -12.42 -0.50
C VAL A 127 -30.63 -13.91 -0.67
N GLU A 128 -30.29 -14.36 -1.88
CA GLU A 128 -29.90 -15.75 -2.15
C GLU A 128 -28.69 -16.19 -1.32
N SER A 129 -27.74 -15.27 -1.10
CA SER A 129 -26.53 -15.49 -0.30
C SER A 129 -26.74 -15.34 1.22
N GLY A 130 -27.98 -15.08 1.67
CA GLY A 130 -28.28 -14.85 3.09
C GLY A 130 -27.70 -13.55 3.66
N ILE A 131 -27.32 -12.61 2.79
CA ILE A 131 -26.81 -11.28 3.18
C ILE A 131 -28.00 -10.34 3.33
N GLU A 132 -28.30 -9.93 4.55
CA GLU A 132 -29.35 -8.96 4.84
C GLU A 132 -29.09 -7.66 4.08
N VAL A 133 -30.05 -7.16 3.30
CA VAL A 133 -29.96 -5.87 2.60
C VAL A 133 -30.78 -4.83 3.35
N THR A 134 -30.11 -3.82 3.89
CA THR A 134 -30.77 -2.64 4.47
C THR A 134 -30.83 -1.55 3.40
N ASP A 135 -31.91 -0.78 3.30
CA ASP A 135 -32.00 0.33 2.32
C ASP A 135 -31.63 1.69 2.94
N ASP A 136 -30.73 1.65 3.94
CA ASP A 136 -30.29 2.84 4.64
C ASP A 136 -29.18 3.59 3.87
N PRO A 137 -28.88 4.85 4.24
CA PRO A 137 -27.84 5.62 3.56
C PRO A 137 -26.42 5.03 3.66
N ALA A 138 -26.10 4.24 4.69
CA ALA A 138 -24.80 3.61 4.83
C ALA A 138 -24.64 2.44 3.85
N ASP A 139 -25.70 1.65 3.70
CA ASP A 139 -25.76 0.53 2.76
C ASP A 139 -25.66 1.02 1.30
N ARG A 140 -26.42 2.06 0.94
CA ARG A 140 -26.32 2.68 -0.39
C ARG A 140 -24.92 3.24 -0.68
N ARG A 141 -24.25 3.84 0.31
CA ARG A 141 -22.85 4.29 0.17
C ARG A 141 -21.90 3.11 -0.05
N ALA A 142 -22.10 2.00 0.65
CA ALA A 142 -21.28 0.80 0.48
C ALA A 142 -21.44 0.21 -0.94
N LEU A 143 -22.68 0.10 -1.43
CA LEU A 143 -22.96 -0.33 -2.81
C LEU A 143 -22.35 0.63 -3.84
N THR A 144 -22.56 1.94 -3.65
CA THR A 144 -21.98 2.97 -4.53
C THR A 144 -20.45 2.89 -4.56
N ALA A 145 -19.81 2.67 -3.41
CA ALA A 145 -18.35 2.52 -3.33
C ALA A 145 -17.85 1.30 -4.11
N ALA A 146 -18.57 0.17 -4.04
CA ALA A 146 -18.25 -1.03 -4.82
C ALA A 146 -18.36 -0.78 -6.33
N LEU A 147 -19.45 -0.15 -6.78
CA LEU A 147 -19.66 0.18 -8.19
C LEU A 147 -18.61 1.17 -8.71
N ARG A 148 -18.32 2.23 -7.94
CA ARG A 148 -17.26 3.20 -8.28
C ARG A 148 -15.89 2.53 -8.36
N HIS A 149 -15.64 1.54 -7.51
CA HIS A 149 -14.40 0.79 -7.60
C HIS A 149 -14.32 -0.03 -8.90
N LEU A 150 -15.39 -0.70 -9.33
CA LEU A 150 -15.43 -1.38 -10.63
C LEU A 150 -15.29 -0.44 -11.83
N VAL A 151 -15.82 0.79 -11.72
CA VAL A 151 -15.56 1.86 -12.70
C VAL A 151 -14.08 2.23 -12.71
N SER A 152 -13.45 2.38 -11.54
CA SER A 152 -12.01 2.69 -11.45
C SER A 152 -11.09 1.59 -11.99
N LEU A 153 -11.56 0.33 -12.00
CA LEU A 153 -10.87 -0.81 -12.61
C LEU A 153 -11.10 -0.91 -14.13
N GLY A 154 -11.99 -0.07 -14.69
CA GLY A 154 -12.38 -0.08 -16.10
C GLY A 154 -13.34 -1.22 -16.49
N VAL A 155 -13.85 -2.00 -15.53
CA VAL A 155 -14.83 -3.07 -15.79
C VAL A 155 -16.20 -2.51 -16.12
N LEU A 156 -16.56 -1.41 -15.46
CA LEU A 156 -17.77 -0.65 -15.75
C LEU A 156 -17.39 0.69 -16.36
N SER A 157 -18.16 1.13 -17.35
CA SER A 157 -18.08 2.49 -17.88
C SER A 157 -19.45 3.14 -17.88
N GLU A 158 -19.52 4.35 -17.34
CA GLU A 158 -20.73 5.17 -17.27
C GLU A 158 -20.97 5.80 -18.66
N THR A 159 -21.91 5.22 -19.41
CA THR A 159 -22.22 5.68 -20.77
C THR A 159 -23.14 6.90 -20.74
N GLU A 160 -24.13 6.87 -19.86
CA GLU A 160 -25.04 7.97 -19.56
C GLU A 160 -25.36 7.96 -18.06
N GLY A 161 -25.38 9.11 -17.41
CA GLY A 161 -25.55 9.21 -15.96
C GLY A 161 -24.28 8.81 -15.18
N THR A 162 -24.42 8.65 -13.87
CA THR A 162 -23.32 8.21 -12.99
C THR A 162 -23.82 7.32 -11.87
N VAL A 163 -23.01 6.36 -11.45
CA VAL A 163 -23.29 5.53 -10.26
C VAL A 163 -23.12 6.32 -8.97
N SER A 164 -22.40 7.46 -8.99
CA SER A 164 -22.07 8.21 -7.77
C SER A 164 -23.28 8.85 -7.10
N THR A 165 -24.33 9.14 -7.86
CA THR A 165 -25.59 9.75 -7.37
C THR A 165 -26.42 8.78 -6.52
N LEU A 166 -26.24 7.46 -6.71
CA LEU A 166 -26.95 6.40 -5.99
C LEU A 166 -26.82 6.51 -4.45
N ALA A 167 -25.69 7.03 -3.96
CA ALA A 167 -25.47 7.20 -2.52
C ALA A 167 -26.49 8.16 -1.88
N GLY A 168 -26.86 9.23 -2.60
CA GLY A 168 -27.79 10.26 -2.14
C GLY A 168 -29.23 10.04 -2.58
N ASP A 169 -29.41 9.51 -3.79
CA ASP A 169 -30.70 9.34 -4.45
C ASP A 169 -30.88 7.89 -4.94
N PRO A 170 -31.78 7.10 -4.33
CA PRO A 170 -32.03 5.72 -4.75
C PRO A 170 -32.72 5.61 -6.12
N THR A 171 -33.27 6.71 -6.64
CA THR A 171 -33.95 6.76 -7.96
C THR A 171 -33.01 7.16 -9.10
N ALA A 172 -31.74 7.43 -8.77
CA ALA A 172 -30.73 7.73 -9.77
C ALA A 172 -30.60 6.61 -10.80
N GLU A 173 -30.61 6.97 -12.08
CA GLU A 173 -30.47 6.05 -13.19
C GLU A 173 -29.18 6.35 -13.97
N ALA A 174 -28.55 5.28 -14.47
CA ALA A 174 -27.39 5.38 -15.35
C ALA A 174 -27.36 4.19 -16.31
N LEU A 175 -26.91 4.42 -17.55
CA LEU A 175 -26.62 3.37 -18.51
C LEU A 175 -25.15 2.93 -18.32
N ILE A 176 -24.98 1.70 -17.87
CA ILE A 176 -23.66 1.12 -17.59
C ILE A 176 -23.29 0.16 -18.71
N THR A 177 -22.10 0.36 -19.29
CA THR A 177 -21.48 -0.59 -20.21
C THR A 177 -20.47 -1.45 -19.45
N ILE A 178 -20.45 -2.75 -19.75
CA ILE A 178 -19.63 -3.76 -19.08
C ILE A 178 -18.53 -4.24 -20.03
N ASP A 179 -17.27 -4.13 -19.60
CA ASP A 179 -16.13 -4.73 -20.30
C ASP A 179 -15.93 -6.17 -19.80
N THR A 180 -16.51 -7.12 -20.53
CA THR A 180 -16.51 -8.55 -20.18
C THR A 180 -15.13 -9.17 -20.21
N ASP A 181 -14.21 -8.63 -21.03
CA ASP A 181 -12.84 -9.13 -21.14
C ASP A 181 -12.08 -8.81 -19.85
N LEU A 182 -12.19 -7.57 -19.37
CA LEU A 182 -11.62 -7.12 -18.10
C LEU A 182 -12.30 -7.77 -16.89
N LEU A 183 -13.63 -7.95 -16.92
CA LEU A 183 -14.37 -8.67 -15.87
C LEU A 183 -13.76 -10.06 -15.63
N GLY A 184 -13.45 -10.79 -16.71
CA GLY A 184 -12.80 -12.11 -16.64
C GLY A 184 -11.38 -12.11 -16.06
N GLN A 185 -10.73 -10.95 -15.88
CA GLN A 185 -9.37 -10.84 -15.33
C GLN A 185 -9.35 -10.52 -13.82
N LEU A 186 -10.49 -10.13 -13.22
CA LEU A 186 -10.51 -9.67 -11.83
C LEU A 186 -10.33 -10.79 -10.81
N VAL A 187 -10.94 -11.94 -11.07
CA VAL A 187 -10.87 -13.11 -10.20
C VAL A 187 -9.50 -13.76 -10.34
N ALA A 188 -8.73 -13.80 -9.24
CA ALA A 188 -7.43 -14.45 -9.16
C ALA A 188 -7.51 -15.68 -8.25
N GLY A 189 -6.83 -16.76 -8.65
CA GLY A 189 -6.81 -18.02 -7.90
C GLY A 189 -8.00 -18.94 -8.17
N PRO A 190 -7.95 -20.19 -7.68
CA PRO A 190 -8.93 -21.22 -8.02
C PRO A 190 -10.14 -21.21 -7.05
N LEU A 191 -11.02 -20.20 -7.18
CA LEU A 191 -12.21 -20.02 -6.32
C LEU A 191 -13.04 -21.30 -6.13
N ALA A 192 -13.25 -22.07 -7.21
CA ALA A 192 -14.10 -23.26 -7.18
C ALA A 192 -13.56 -24.41 -6.31
N THR A 193 -12.27 -24.39 -5.98
CA THR A 193 -11.61 -25.47 -5.21
C THR A 193 -11.09 -25.01 -3.85
N ALA A 194 -11.13 -23.70 -3.58
CA ALA A 194 -10.69 -23.15 -2.31
C ALA A 194 -11.74 -23.44 -1.23
N THR A 195 -11.30 -23.84 -0.04
CA THR A 195 -12.20 -24.13 1.09
C THR A 195 -12.60 -22.89 1.87
N ASP A 196 -11.72 -21.88 1.89
CA ASP A 196 -11.87 -20.62 2.60
C ASP A 196 -10.97 -19.54 1.97
N ALA A 197 -10.98 -18.34 2.56
CA ALA A 197 -10.22 -17.20 2.06
C ALA A 197 -8.69 -17.39 2.16
N ASP A 198 -8.21 -18.04 3.23
CA ASP A 198 -6.78 -18.26 3.44
C ASP A 198 -6.26 -19.33 2.48
N ASP A 199 -7.03 -20.40 2.25
CA ASP A 199 -6.76 -21.43 1.25
C ASP A 199 -6.75 -20.83 -0.17
N LEU A 200 -7.68 -19.93 -0.49
CA LEU A 200 -7.69 -19.23 -1.78
C LEU A 200 -6.38 -18.44 -2.01
N ILE A 201 -5.96 -17.65 -1.02
CA ILE A 201 -4.72 -16.86 -1.11
C ILE A 201 -3.51 -17.77 -1.19
N THR A 202 -3.49 -18.85 -0.41
CA THR A 202 -2.40 -19.84 -0.40
C THR A 202 -2.28 -20.52 -1.77
N ARG A 203 -3.38 -20.97 -2.35
CA ARG A 203 -3.39 -21.58 -3.69
C ARG A 203 -3.03 -20.58 -4.79
N ALA A 204 -3.50 -19.34 -4.69
CA ALA A 204 -3.12 -18.28 -5.63
C ALA A 204 -1.61 -17.99 -5.59
N ASN A 205 -0.97 -18.17 -4.43
CA ASN A 205 0.48 -18.05 -4.27
C ASN A 205 1.26 -19.22 -4.91
N ILE A 206 0.70 -20.43 -4.92
CA ILE A 206 1.38 -21.68 -5.29
C ILE A 206 1.31 -21.99 -6.79
N ALA A 207 0.20 -21.64 -7.45
CA ALA A 207 -0.34 -22.30 -8.65
C ALA A 207 0.51 -22.33 -9.94
N ARG A 208 1.81 -22.02 -9.94
CA ARG A 208 2.60 -21.97 -11.18
C ARG A 208 3.89 -22.78 -11.29
N ARG A 209 4.53 -23.26 -10.21
CA ARG A 209 5.92 -23.76 -10.38
C ARG A 209 6.33 -25.02 -9.64
N THR A 210 5.44 -25.74 -8.96
CA THR A 210 5.83 -27.00 -8.32
C THR A 210 4.83 -28.13 -8.55
N ASP A 211 5.33 -29.27 -9.03
CA ASP A 211 4.63 -30.55 -8.98
C ASP A 211 4.27 -30.95 -7.54
N THR A 212 4.96 -30.36 -6.54
CA THR A 212 4.76 -30.56 -5.10
C THR A 212 3.76 -29.57 -4.47
N GLY A 213 3.36 -28.50 -5.16
CA GLY A 213 2.40 -27.53 -4.63
C GLY A 213 2.91 -26.58 -3.53
N GLU A 214 4.21 -26.39 -3.36
CA GLU A 214 4.78 -25.37 -2.45
C GLU A 214 5.52 -24.27 -3.24
N PRO A 215 5.40 -22.98 -2.86
CA PRO A 215 6.17 -21.93 -3.51
C PRO A 215 7.65 -22.07 -3.10
N SER A 216 8.57 -22.05 -4.07
CA SER A 216 10.00 -22.14 -3.74
C SER A 216 10.41 -21.04 -2.74
N THR A 217 11.25 -21.37 -1.76
CA THR A 217 11.81 -20.44 -0.78
C THR A 217 12.34 -19.14 -1.42
N GLU A 218 13.02 -19.25 -2.55
CA GLU A 218 13.51 -18.11 -3.35
C GLU A 218 12.38 -17.15 -3.77
N LEU A 219 11.37 -17.65 -4.48
CA LEU A 219 10.24 -16.84 -4.96
C LEU A 219 9.45 -16.21 -3.81
N ALA A 220 9.23 -16.96 -2.73
CA ALA A 220 8.51 -16.44 -1.56
C ALA A 220 9.25 -15.24 -0.95
N VAL A 221 10.57 -15.36 -0.78
CA VAL A 221 11.41 -14.27 -0.27
C VAL A 221 11.48 -13.10 -1.25
N ARG A 222 11.67 -13.35 -2.55
CA ARG A 222 11.78 -12.27 -3.54
C ARG A 222 10.49 -11.47 -3.67
N ARG A 223 9.32 -12.12 -3.60
CA ARG A 223 8.02 -11.43 -3.55
C ARG A 223 7.93 -10.50 -2.34
N ARG A 224 8.36 -10.96 -1.17
CA ARG A 224 8.44 -10.13 0.05
C ARG A 224 9.35 -8.92 -0.17
N LEU A 225 10.54 -9.11 -0.74
CA LEU A 225 11.48 -8.01 -1.02
C LEU A 225 10.93 -6.97 -2.02
N VAL A 226 10.12 -7.39 -2.99
CA VAL A 226 9.53 -6.48 -4.00
C VAL A 226 8.28 -5.77 -3.48
N GLU A 227 7.52 -6.39 -2.60
CA GLU A 227 6.20 -5.89 -2.20
C GLU A 227 6.13 -5.31 -0.78
N ASP A 228 7.11 -5.62 0.08
CA ASP A 228 7.23 -5.07 1.43
C ASP A 228 8.41 -4.08 1.47
N PRO A 229 8.25 -2.87 2.04
CA PRO A 229 9.34 -1.88 2.11
C PRO A 229 10.51 -2.37 2.97
N VAL A 230 10.22 -3.20 3.97
CA VAL A 230 11.19 -3.75 4.92
C VAL A 230 10.90 -5.23 5.17
N VAL A 231 11.91 -6.08 4.98
CA VAL A 231 11.83 -7.52 5.24
C VAL A 231 12.79 -7.89 6.38
N HIS A 232 12.25 -8.16 7.56
CA HIS A 232 13.03 -8.61 8.72
C HIS A 232 13.24 -10.12 8.69
N TYR A 233 14.43 -10.57 9.10
CA TYR A 233 14.69 -12.01 9.24
C TYR A 233 13.80 -12.68 10.30
N SER A 234 13.33 -11.92 11.30
CA SER A 234 12.44 -12.43 12.35
C SER A 234 11.03 -12.72 11.85
N ASP A 235 10.64 -12.11 10.73
CA ASP A 235 9.27 -12.16 10.21
C ASP A 235 9.15 -13.22 9.09
N LEU A 236 10.28 -13.83 8.71
CA LEU A 236 10.36 -14.92 7.76
C LEU A 236 10.42 -16.28 8.47
N PRO A 237 9.82 -17.33 7.88
CA PRO A 237 10.13 -18.72 8.26
C PRO A 237 11.63 -18.98 8.31
N ALA A 238 12.07 -19.85 9.21
CA ALA A 238 13.49 -20.08 9.49
C ALA A 238 14.32 -20.43 8.23
N GLU A 239 13.75 -21.24 7.34
CA GLU A 239 14.37 -21.59 6.06
C GLU A 239 14.53 -20.37 5.13
N GLN A 240 13.48 -19.57 4.98
CA GLN A 240 13.48 -18.33 4.18
C GLN A 240 14.48 -17.32 4.73
N ALA A 241 14.56 -17.15 6.05
CA ALA A 241 15.51 -16.27 6.69
C ALA A 241 16.97 -16.73 6.48
N ALA A 242 17.25 -18.03 6.60
CA ALA A 242 18.58 -18.59 6.35
C ALA A 242 18.99 -18.44 4.87
N TRP A 243 18.04 -18.69 3.96
CA TRP A 243 18.24 -18.50 2.54
C TRP A 243 18.54 -17.04 2.20
N LEU A 244 17.76 -16.08 2.70
CA LEU A 244 17.98 -14.66 2.44
C LEU A 244 19.33 -14.18 2.95
N ARG A 245 19.75 -14.58 4.16
CA ARG A 245 21.09 -14.25 4.68
C ARG A 245 22.20 -14.72 3.74
N SER A 246 22.03 -15.88 3.12
CA SER A 246 23.04 -16.46 2.22
C SER A 246 23.03 -15.83 0.82
N ASN A 247 21.90 -15.25 0.39
CA ASN A 247 21.68 -14.80 -0.98
C ASN A 247 21.44 -13.29 -1.14
N HIS A 248 21.45 -12.50 -0.05
CA HIS A 248 21.10 -11.08 -0.05
C HIS A 248 21.82 -10.24 -1.13
N ALA A 249 23.11 -10.48 -1.37
CA ALA A 249 23.87 -9.75 -2.39
C ALA A 249 23.42 -10.09 -3.82
N GLY A 250 23.08 -11.35 -4.08
CA GLY A 250 22.53 -11.78 -5.37
C GLY A 250 21.14 -11.20 -5.59
N GLU A 251 20.29 -11.23 -4.56
CA GLU A 251 18.95 -10.64 -4.61
C GLU A 251 19.00 -9.13 -4.83
N ALA A 252 19.90 -8.41 -4.17
CA ALA A 252 20.08 -6.98 -4.41
C ALA A 252 20.39 -6.68 -5.89
N GLY A 253 21.28 -7.45 -6.52
CA GLY A 253 21.60 -7.31 -7.94
C GLY A 253 20.43 -7.65 -8.87
N VAL A 254 19.64 -8.67 -8.54
CA VAL A 254 18.41 -9.02 -9.30
C VAL A 254 17.38 -7.89 -9.23
N LEU A 255 17.13 -7.36 -8.03
CA LEU A 255 16.16 -6.29 -7.81
C LEU A 255 16.55 -4.99 -8.52
N GLU A 256 17.84 -4.64 -8.49
CA GLU A 256 18.38 -3.49 -9.20
C GLU A 256 18.25 -3.67 -10.71
N ARG A 257 18.69 -4.82 -11.24
CA ARG A 257 18.73 -5.09 -12.68
C ARG A 257 17.35 -5.12 -13.33
N TYR A 258 16.39 -5.82 -12.72
CA TYR A 258 15.10 -6.09 -13.36
C TYR A 258 13.97 -5.13 -12.94
N PHE A 259 14.12 -4.45 -11.81
CA PHE A 259 13.08 -3.54 -11.27
C PHE A 259 13.59 -2.14 -10.92
N GLY A 260 14.91 -1.88 -11.03
CA GLY A 260 15.51 -0.59 -10.66
C GLY A 260 15.38 -0.31 -9.17
N LEU A 261 15.30 -1.35 -8.34
CA LEU A 261 15.13 -1.25 -6.89
C LEU A 261 16.49 -1.39 -6.19
N VAL A 262 16.78 -0.49 -5.25
CA VAL A 262 18.05 -0.48 -4.51
C VAL A 262 17.83 -1.06 -3.12
N SER A 263 18.71 -1.98 -2.72
CA SER A 263 18.60 -2.70 -1.46
C SER A 263 19.68 -2.27 -0.46
N GLU A 264 19.30 -2.12 0.80
CA GLU A 264 20.20 -1.97 1.94
C GLU A 264 20.08 -3.20 2.84
N THR A 265 21.19 -3.87 3.16
CA THR A 265 21.20 -5.01 4.09
C THR A 265 21.77 -4.58 5.44
N ARG A 266 21.07 -4.96 6.51
CA ARG A 266 21.51 -4.77 7.90
C ARG A 266 21.36 -6.08 8.69
N ARG A 267 21.71 -6.05 9.98
CA ARG A 267 21.65 -7.24 10.85
C ARG A 267 20.23 -7.76 11.04
N GLU A 268 19.24 -6.87 11.04
CA GLU A 268 17.82 -7.17 11.22
C GLU A 268 17.15 -7.74 9.97
N GLY A 269 17.66 -7.43 8.78
CA GLY A 269 16.99 -7.75 7.52
C GLY A 269 17.45 -6.90 6.33
N MET A 270 16.54 -6.73 5.37
CA MET A 270 16.77 -5.96 4.16
C MET A 270 15.67 -4.90 3.98
N VAL A 271 16.07 -3.73 3.48
CA VAL A 271 15.18 -2.68 3.00
C VAL A 271 15.34 -2.57 1.51
N VAL A 272 14.24 -2.45 0.79
CA VAL A 272 14.22 -2.27 -0.66
C VAL A 272 13.55 -0.93 -0.95
N THR A 273 14.26 -0.07 -1.65
CA THR A 273 13.85 1.31 -1.94
C THR A 273 13.77 1.55 -3.43
N ASP A 274 12.84 2.41 -3.83
CA ASP A 274 12.76 2.90 -5.19
C ASP A 274 13.38 4.30 -5.29
N PRO A 275 14.55 4.47 -5.93
CA PRO A 275 15.21 5.78 -6.03
C PRO A 275 14.37 6.86 -6.76
N ALA A 276 13.36 6.44 -7.54
CA ALA A 276 12.49 7.34 -8.28
C ALA A 276 11.15 7.62 -7.58
N ASP A 277 10.91 7.07 -6.39
CA ASP A 277 9.66 7.18 -5.62
C ASP A 277 8.37 6.79 -6.38
N TYR A 278 8.49 6.11 -7.53
CA TYR A 278 7.36 5.73 -8.35
C TYR A 278 6.59 4.54 -7.76
N LEU A 279 7.31 3.59 -7.17
CA LEU A 279 6.75 2.42 -6.50
C LEU A 279 6.36 2.70 -5.05
N THR A 280 6.76 3.86 -4.50
CA THR A 280 6.41 4.30 -3.15
C THR A 280 4.93 4.66 -3.09
N ASP A 281 4.17 3.93 -2.28
CA ASP A 281 2.75 4.16 -2.02
C ASP A 281 2.52 5.20 -0.91
N VAL A 282 3.38 5.18 0.12
CA VAL A 282 3.36 6.10 1.26
C VAL A 282 4.74 6.76 1.40
N VAL A 283 4.81 8.05 1.08
CA VAL A 283 6.04 8.83 1.26
C VAL A 283 6.29 9.10 2.74
N PHE A 284 7.46 8.71 3.24
CA PHE A 284 7.89 9.01 4.61
C PHE A 284 9.42 9.18 4.71
N PRO A 285 9.91 10.25 5.36
CA PRO A 285 9.15 11.33 5.98
C PRO A 285 8.40 12.19 4.97
N GLY A 286 7.23 12.69 5.34
CA GLY A 286 6.32 13.38 4.43
C GLY A 286 5.81 14.72 4.97
N PRO A 287 5.11 15.51 4.15
CA PRO A 287 4.50 16.76 4.59
C PRO A 287 3.33 16.52 5.55
N GLY A 288 3.00 17.56 6.33
CA GLY A 288 1.82 17.59 7.19
C GLY A 288 2.06 17.15 8.64
N THR A 289 1.07 17.47 9.48
CA THR A 289 1.13 17.29 10.94
C THR A 289 1.37 15.82 11.34
N VAL A 290 0.64 14.87 10.77
CA VAL A 290 0.73 13.46 11.16
C VAL A 290 2.12 12.87 10.85
N ALA A 291 2.64 13.10 9.64
CA ALA A 291 3.96 12.61 9.26
C ALA A 291 5.08 13.23 10.09
N ARG A 292 4.98 14.52 10.41
CA ARG A 292 5.95 15.22 11.26
C ARG A 292 5.90 14.76 12.71
N ILE A 293 4.71 14.58 13.29
CA ILE A 293 4.57 14.01 14.64
C ILE A 293 5.12 12.58 14.66
N ALA A 294 4.76 11.74 13.67
CA ALA A 294 5.27 10.37 13.57
C ALA A 294 6.80 10.33 13.52
N LEU A 295 7.43 11.15 12.67
CA LEU A 295 8.89 11.27 12.58
C LEU A 295 9.53 11.62 13.93
N LEU A 296 8.98 12.63 14.62
CA LEU A 296 9.52 13.10 15.89
C LEU A 296 9.22 12.16 17.06
N ALA A 297 8.18 11.32 16.96
CA ALA A 297 7.83 10.34 17.98
C ALA A 297 8.77 9.12 17.97
N LEU A 298 9.33 8.76 16.80
CA LEU A 298 10.13 7.54 16.66
C LEU A 298 11.31 7.43 17.63
N PRO A 299 12.16 8.47 17.84
CA PRO A 299 13.26 8.38 18.81
C PRO A 299 12.76 8.05 20.23
N SER A 300 11.76 8.77 20.72
CA SER A 300 11.21 8.56 22.05
C SER A 300 10.54 7.18 22.19
N LEU A 301 9.87 6.69 21.15
CA LEU A 301 9.27 5.35 21.15
C LEU A 301 10.34 4.24 21.18
N LEU A 302 11.46 4.43 20.48
CA LEU A 302 12.60 3.50 20.52
C LEU A 302 13.29 3.48 21.89
N GLU A 303 13.22 4.57 22.65
CA GLU A 303 13.82 4.68 24.00
C GLU A 303 12.94 4.09 25.12
N ARG A 304 11.64 3.84 24.88
CA ARG A 304 10.70 3.32 25.90
C ARG A 304 11.10 1.98 26.51
N GLY A 305 11.85 1.16 25.78
CA GLY A 305 12.25 -0.16 26.24
C GLY A 305 13.49 -0.68 25.52
N ARG A 306 14.17 -1.63 26.17
CA ARG A 306 15.27 -2.36 25.53
C ARG A 306 14.75 -3.13 24.32
N PRO A 307 15.50 -3.16 23.21
CA PRO A 307 15.11 -3.98 22.07
C PRO A 307 15.05 -5.46 22.48
N ARG A 308 14.07 -6.16 21.92
CA ARG A 308 13.97 -7.62 21.98
C ARG A 308 15.11 -8.27 21.20
N GLN A 309 15.21 -9.59 21.25
CA GLN A 309 16.23 -10.36 20.50
C GLN A 309 16.13 -10.14 18.98
N ASP A 310 14.93 -9.87 18.46
CA ASP A 310 14.64 -9.56 17.06
C ASP A 310 14.91 -8.08 16.70
N GLY A 311 15.36 -7.26 17.65
CA GLY A 311 15.62 -5.82 17.46
C GLY A 311 14.36 -4.94 17.54
N LYS A 312 13.17 -5.52 17.72
CA LYS A 312 11.92 -4.75 17.84
C LYS A 312 11.77 -4.16 19.24
N HIS A 313 11.20 -2.96 19.33
CA HIS A 313 10.93 -2.28 20.60
C HIS A 313 9.45 -2.40 20.95
N ALA A 314 9.14 -2.93 22.14
CA ALA A 314 7.76 -3.06 22.59
C ALA A 314 7.26 -1.74 23.20
N VAL A 315 6.14 -1.24 22.70
CA VAL A 315 5.47 -0.02 23.20
C VAL A 315 3.99 -0.30 23.46
N THR A 316 3.42 0.42 24.41
CA THR A 316 2.00 0.37 24.75
C THR A 316 1.23 1.52 24.11
N TRP A 317 -0.11 1.45 24.16
CA TRP A 317 -0.95 2.58 23.76
C TRP A 317 -0.69 3.81 24.62
N HIS A 318 -0.38 3.59 25.90
CA HIS A 318 -0.03 4.66 26.83
C HIS A 318 1.25 5.37 26.39
N ASP A 319 2.29 4.63 25.99
CA ASP A 319 3.54 5.21 25.48
C ASP A 319 3.29 6.05 24.22
N LEU A 320 2.47 5.55 23.29
CA LEU A 320 2.08 6.29 22.09
C LEU A 320 1.34 7.58 22.43
N LYS A 321 0.42 7.52 23.40
CA LYS A 321 -0.35 8.69 23.86
C LYS A 321 0.53 9.73 24.54
N GLU A 322 1.44 9.30 25.40
CA GLU A 322 2.37 10.17 26.11
C GLU A 322 3.30 10.87 25.11
N VAL A 323 3.99 10.13 24.25
CA VAL A 323 4.92 10.72 23.26
C VAL A 323 4.20 11.66 22.30
N CYS A 324 3.03 11.30 21.78
CA CYS A 324 2.28 12.19 20.91
C CYS A 324 1.75 13.43 21.65
N GLY A 325 1.27 13.25 22.88
CA GLY A 325 0.79 14.33 23.74
C GLY A 325 1.89 15.35 24.03
N ASP A 326 3.06 14.88 24.47
CA ASP A 326 4.22 15.73 24.78
C ASP A 326 4.65 16.57 23.56
N LEU A 327 4.66 15.97 22.36
CA LEU A 327 4.98 16.69 21.12
C LEU A 327 3.94 17.76 20.79
N VAL A 328 2.65 17.46 20.99
CA VAL A 328 1.54 18.39 20.74
C VAL A 328 1.58 19.56 21.73
N GLU A 329 1.78 19.28 23.01
CA GLU A 329 1.83 20.28 24.09
C GLU A 329 3.09 21.15 24.02
N SER A 330 4.24 20.58 23.66
CA SER A 330 5.50 21.33 23.58
C SER A 330 5.56 22.30 22.40
N HIS A 331 4.80 22.05 21.33
CA HIS A 331 4.87 22.82 20.09
C HIS A 331 3.50 23.11 19.45
N PRO A 332 2.50 23.67 20.16
CA PRO A 332 1.12 23.75 19.70
C PRO A 332 0.97 24.52 18.37
N ALA A 333 1.80 25.53 18.13
CA ALA A 333 1.80 26.31 16.89
C ALA A 333 2.31 25.54 15.65
N ALA A 334 2.97 24.39 15.83
CA ALA A 334 3.52 23.59 14.74
C ALA A 334 2.49 22.62 14.12
N TRP A 335 1.32 22.46 14.73
CA TRP A 335 0.36 21.39 14.44
C TRP A 335 -0.96 21.92 13.88
N SER A 336 -1.70 21.04 13.20
CA SER A 336 -3.03 21.38 12.70
C SER A 336 -4.01 21.55 13.87
N ARG A 337 -5.02 22.39 13.69
CA ARG A 337 -6.06 22.63 14.70
C ARG A 337 -6.71 21.34 15.18
N ARG A 338 -6.99 20.41 14.26
CA ARG A 338 -7.56 19.08 14.58
C ARG A 338 -6.64 18.26 15.49
N ALA A 339 -5.33 18.33 15.30
CA ALA A 339 -4.37 17.63 16.16
C ALA A 339 -4.26 18.24 17.56
N THR A 340 -4.50 19.54 17.70
CA THR A 340 -4.48 20.23 18.99
C THR A 340 -5.80 20.16 19.76
N GLU A 341 -6.94 20.00 19.07
CA GLU A 341 -8.29 19.98 19.68
C GLU A 341 -8.73 18.58 20.15
N ASP A 342 -8.30 17.51 19.47
CA ASP A 342 -8.56 16.12 19.87
C ASP A 342 -7.23 15.42 20.21
N PRO A 343 -6.89 15.24 21.50
CA PRO A 343 -5.64 14.61 21.91
C PRO A 343 -5.46 13.16 21.43
N ASP A 344 -6.56 12.44 21.13
CA ASP A 344 -6.48 11.05 20.68
C ASP A 344 -6.32 10.95 19.15
N GLU A 345 -6.62 12.01 18.39
CA GLU A 345 -6.50 12.00 16.93
C GLU A 345 -5.06 11.87 16.42
N PRO A 346 -4.06 12.60 16.96
CA PRO A 346 -2.66 12.39 16.62
C PRO A 346 -2.24 10.94 16.86
N VAL A 347 -2.62 10.36 18.01
CA VAL A 347 -2.26 8.99 18.39
C VAL A 347 -2.81 7.98 17.37
N ARG A 348 -4.11 8.06 17.04
CA ARG A 348 -4.73 7.19 16.04
C ARG A 348 -4.09 7.34 14.66
N SER A 349 -3.87 8.59 14.23
CA SER A 349 -3.35 8.89 12.89
C SER A 349 -1.88 8.50 12.72
N VAL A 350 -1.04 8.76 13.73
CA VAL A 350 0.37 8.35 13.77
C VAL A 350 0.48 6.84 13.81
N THR A 351 -0.30 6.17 14.66
CA THR A 351 -0.34 4.70 14.74
C THR A 351 -0.72 4.10 13.38
N ALA A 352 -1.76 4.62 12.73
CA ALA A 352 -2.19 4.15 11.42
C ALA A 352 -1.13 4.38 10.33
N LEU A 353 -0.45 5.54 10.36
CA LEU A 353 0.63 5.85 9.42
C LEU A 353 1.83 4.90 9.61
N LEU A 354 2.33 4.76 10.85
CA LEU A 354 3.45 3.87 11.15
C LEU A 354 3.12 2.40 10.87
N HIS A 355 1.86 2.01 11.08
CA HIS A 355 1.39 0.67 10.72
C HIS A 355 1.43 0.43 9.22
N ARG A 356 0.93 1.39 8.42
CA ARG A 356 0.96 1.33 6.96
C ARG A 356 2.39 1.30 6.40
N LEU A 357 3.33 1.98 7.06
CA LEU A 357 4.75 1.98 6.68
C LEU A 357 5.49 0.69 7.07
N GLY A 358 4.84 -0.25 7.76
CA GLY A 358 5.50 -1.44 8.32
C GLY A 358 6.47 -1.15 9.48
N VAL A 359 6.45 0.08 9.99
CA VAL A 359 7.30 0.51 11.11
C VAL A 359 6.68 0.14 12.46
N LEU A 360 5.37 -0.08 12.50
CA LEU A 360 4.64 -0.47 13.71
C LEU A 360 3.74 -1.66 13.43
N SER A 361 3.86 -2.73 14.21
CA SER A 361 2.97 -3.91 14.09
C SER A 361 2.29 -4.19 15.43
N ARG A 362 0.98 -4.44 15.41
CA ARG A 362 0.25 -4.89 16.60
C ARG A 362 0.58 -6.35 16.90
N HIS A 363 0.76 -6.67 18.16
CA HIS A 363 1.01 -8.02 18.63
C HIS A 363 0.27 -8.27 19.94
N ASP A 364 -0.39 -9.42 20.05
CA ASP A 364 -1.12 -9.78 21.26
C ASP A 364 -0.18 -10.50 22.23
N PHE A 365 0.09 -9.88 23.37
CA PHE A 365 0.87 -10.47 24.45
C PHE A 365 -0.04 -11.01 25.55
N PRO A 366 0.43 -11.94 26.40
CA PRO A 366 -0.32 -12.40 27.56
C PRO A 366 -0.76 -11.28 28.50
N GLU A 367 0.03 -10.21 28.63
CA GLU A 367 -0.31 -9.06 29.48
C GLU A 367 -1.24 -8.02 28.79
N GLY A 368 -1.61 -8.23 27.53
CA GLY A 368 -2.45 -7.34 26.74
C GLY A 368 -1.85 -6.98 25.37
N PRO A 369 -2.62 -6.29 24.51
CA PRO A 369 -2.15 -5.88 23.19
C PRO A 369 -1.01 -4.87 23.32
N ARG A 370 0.10 -5.12 22.62
CA ARG A 370 1.22 -4.18 22.49
C ARG A 370 1.49 -3.90 21.02
N TRP A 371 2.30 -2.89 20.78
CA TRP A 371 2.85 -2.61 19.47
C TRP A 371 4.35 -2.87 19.49
N LEU A 372 4.86 -3.34 18.36
CA LEU A 372 6.27 -3.54 18.12
C LEU A 372 6.73 -2.50 17.11
N VAL A 373 7.61 -1.60 17.55
CA VAL A 373 8.32 -0.66 16.67
C VAL A 373 9.46 -1.42 16.00
N SER A 374 9.47 -1.37 14.68
CA SER A 374 10.46 -2.02 13.84
C SER A 374 11.87 -1.42 14.06
N PRO A 375 12.94 -2.23 14.04
CA PRO A 375 14.30 -1.72 14.03
C PRO A 375 14.59 -0.83 12.81
N ALA A 376 13.78 -0.90 11.74
CA ALA A 376 13.91 0.01 10.61
C ALA A 376 13.69 1.48 11.00
N ALA A 377 12.98 1.75 12.10
CA ALA A 377 12.77 3.09 12.64
C ALA A 377 14.07 3.83 12.98
N HIS A 378 15.15 3.11 13.28
CA HIS A 378 16.47 3.69 13.58
C HIS A 378 17.05 4.50 12.40
N ARG A 379 16.51 4.37 11.18
CA ARG A 379 16.89 5.18 10.01
C ARG A 379 16.46 6.65 10.14
N TRP A 380 15.44 6.92 10.94
CA TRP A 380 14.91 8.27 11.14
C TRP A 380 15.29 8.87 12.50
N VAL A 381 16.17 8.20 13.25
CA VAL A 381 16.75 8.79 14.45
C VAL A 381 17.73 9.87 13.99
N PRO A 382 17.55 11.13 14.43
CA PRO A 382 18.46 12.20 14.03
C PRO A 382 19.85 11.89 14.56
N HIS A 383 20.82 11.80 13.66
CA HIS A 383 22.23 11.93 14.00
C HIS A 383 22.57 13.43 13.90
N PRO A 384 22.77 14.15 15.01
CA PRO A 384 23.18 15.54 14.93
C PRO A 384 24.59 15.59 14.32
N ASP A 385 24.68 15.96 13.05
CA ASP A 385 25.94 16.06 12.30
C ASP A 385 26.85 17.22 12.77
N ALA A 386 26.47 17.96 13.81
CA ALA A 386 27.32 18.99 14.42
C ALA A 386 26.96 19.23 15.89
N THR A 387 27.96 19.63 16.68
CA THR A 387 27.75 20.29 17.98
C THR A 387 26.74 21.43 17.76
N PRO A 388 25.65 21.50 18.55
CA PRO A 388 24.66 22.56 18.39
C PRO A 388 25.39 23.90 18.41
N ALA A 389 25.09 24.76 17.42
CA ALA A 389 25.56 26.14 17.46
C ALA A 389 25.20 26.69 18.86
N PRO A 390 26.13 27.33 19.58
CA PRO A 390 25.84 27.85 20.90
C PRO A 390 24.57 28.69 20.80
N ALA A 391 23.65 28.46 21.74
CA ALA A 391 22.40 29.19 21.80
C ALA A 391 22.72 30.67 21.59
N ARG A 392 22.11 31.30 20.57
CA ARG A 392 22.16 32.75 20.47
C ARG A 392 21.54 33.26 21.76
N GLU A 393 22.36 33.80 22.65
CA GLU A 393 21.87 34.60 23.75
C GLU A 393 20.89 35.60 23.14
N SER A 394 19.65 35.55 23.62
CA SER A 394 18.66 36.58 23.33
C SER A 394 19.28 37.89 23.76
N GLY A 395 19.80 38.65 22.79
CA GLY A 395 20.25 40.01 23.04
C GLY A 395 19.13 40.80 23.72
N PRO A 396 19.46 41.75 24.59
CA PRO A 396 18.45 42.54 25.29
C PRO A 396 17.46 43.12 24.27
N PRO A 397 16.16 43.13 24.59
CA PRO A 397 15.14 43.61 23.66
C PRO A 397 15.51 45.02 23.22
N SER A 398 15.47 45.26 21.90
CA SER A 398 15.68 46.59 21.34
C SER A 398 14.76 47.58 22.06
N PRO A 399 15.26 48.75 22.50
CA PRO A 399 14.43 49.72 23.18
C PRO A 399 13.24 50.07 22.29
N GLN A 400 12.03 49.94 22.84
CA GLN A 400 10.82 50.35 22.15
C GLN A 400 10.95 51.83 21.77
N PRO A 401 10.71 52.22 20.51
CA PRO A 401 10.64 53.62 20.16
C PRO A 401 9.56 54.28 21.04
N PRO A 402 9.80 55.49 21.58
CA PRO A 402 8.82 56.17 22.42
C PRO A 402 7.51 56.29 21.65
N GLY A 403 6.44 55.77 22.24
CA GLY A 403 5.09 55.86 21.67
C GLY A 403 4.72 57.32 21.53
N LEU A 404 4.33 57.72 20.31
CA LEU A 404 3.76 59.04 20.04
C LEU A 404 2.51 59.22 20.91
N THR A 405 2.62 60.02 21.96
CA THR A 405 1.48 60.43 22.78
C THR A 405 0.64 61.43 22.00
N LEU A 406 -0.68 61.21 21.99
CA LEU A 406 -1.70 61.97 21.25
C LEU A 406 -1.88 63.44 21.72
N PHE A 407 -0.89 64.01 22.43
CA PHE A 407 -0.99 65.30 23.12
C PHE A 407 0.19 66.26 22.87
N ASP A 408 1.13 65.94 21.97
CA ASP A 408 2.27 66.84 21.66
C ASP A 408 2.00 67.89 20.57
N GLU A 409 0.74 68.10 20.15
CA GLU A 409 0.37 69.20 19.25
C GLU A 409 -0.59 70.20 19.91
N LEU A 410 -0.23 70.79 21.05
CA LEU A 410 -0.80 72.05 21.52
C LEU A 410 0.19 72.79 22.42
N GLU A 411 1.13 73.54 21.82
CA GLU A 411 1.65 74.84 22.30
C GLU A 411 2.81 75.30 21.40
N GLY A 412 2.62 76.41 20.66
CA GLY A 412 3.69 77.14 19.96
C GLY A 412 3.33 77.64 18.58
#